data_AF-A0AAU4XFB1-F1
#
_entry.id   AF-A0AAU4XFB1-F1
#
_cell.length_a   1.000
_cell.length_b   1.000
_cell.length_c   1.000
_cell.angle_alpha   90.00
_cell.angle_beta   90.00
_cell.angle_gamma   90.00
#
_symmetry.space_group_name_H-M   'P 1'
#
loop_
_entity.id
_entity.type
_entity.pdbx_description
1 polymer ?
#
loop_
_entity_poly.entity_id
_entity_poly.type
_entity_poly.pdbx_seq_one_letter_code
_entity_poly.pdbx_strand_id
1 'polypeptide(L)'
;MSVAVAAMSMTGASAAHAESPTQGCPYPYVCFYVDGNALNAGTPLSKYRDVTSAYQAVTPRPHYGVLNTRNDDVVYLRLQSGGSICLEPNTQTVFTNSYSVNGIKISSSSTC
;
A
#
# COMPACT_ATOMS: atom_id res chain seq x y z
N MET A 1 -35.51 20.79 -42.75
CA MET A 1 -34.93 19.71 -41.93
C MET A 1 -33.73 20.31 -41.22
N SER A 2 -33.83 20.52 -39.90
CA SER A 2 -32.77 21.16 -39.11
C SER A 2 -32.01 20.10 -38.32
N VAL A 3 -30.69 20.05 -38.47
CA VAL A 3 -29.80 19.14 -37.73
C VAL A 3 -29.20 19.93 -36.58
N ALA A 4 -29.45 19.50 -35.34
CA ALA A 4 -28.82 20.07 -34.15
C ALA A 4 -27.55 19.28 -33.81
N VAL A 5 -26.40 19.97 -33.73
CA VAL A 5 -25.12 19.40 -33.30
C VAL A 5 -24.98 19.62 -31.80
N ALA A 6 -24.97 18.54 -31.02
CA ALA A 6 -24.70 18.61 -29.59
C ALA A 6 -23.19 18.73 -29.36
N ALA A 7 -22.74 19.90 -28.91
CA ALA A 7 -21.36 20.11 -28.47
C ALA A 7 -21.14 19.39 -27.14
N MET A 8 -20.33 18.33 -27.13
CA MET A 8 -19.90 17.65 -25.92
C MET A 8 -18.72 18.40 -25.32
N SER A 9 -18.94 19.09 -24.21
CA SER A 9 -17.89 19.74 -23.42
C SER A 9 -16.93 18.69 -22.87
N MET A 10 -15.71 18.61 -23.42
CA MET A 10 -14.65 17.79 -22.86
C MET A 10 -14.06 18.52 -21.66
N THR A 11 -14.54 18.22 -20.45
CA THR A 11 -13.92 18.68 -19.21
C THR A 11 -12.55 18.00 -19.10
N GLY A 12 -11.48 18.73 -19.41
CA GLY A 12 -10.11 18.23 -19.27
C GLY A 12 -9.82 17.92 -17.80
N ALA A 13 -9.56 16.64 -17.48
CA ALA A 13 -9.05 16.27 -16.17
C ALA A 13 -7.66 16.90 -15.99
N SER A 14 -7.47 17.69 -14.94
CA SER A 14 -6.17 18.26 -14.58
C SER A 14 -5.13 17.15 -14.46
N ALA A 15 -3.91 17.39 -14.95
CA ALA A 15 -2.80 16.48 -14.71
C ALA A 15 -2.60 16.34 -13.19
N ALA A 16 -2.88 15.16 -12.65
CA ALA A 16 -2.53 14.85 -11.28
C ALA A 16 -1.01 14.84 -11.19
N HIS A 17 -0.43 15.77 -10.42
CA HIS A 17 0.97 15.68 -10.04
C HIS A 17 1.14 14.40 -9.22
N ALA A 18 1.85 13.42 -9.77
CA ALA A 18 2.27 12.26 -9.01
C ALA A 18 3.24 12.75 -7.94
N GLU A 19 2.88 12.59 -6.67
CA GLU A 19 3.80 12.85 -5.57
C GLU A 19 5.03 11.94 -5.70
N SER A 20 6.19 12.48 -5.34
CA SER A 20 7.41 11.69 -5.29
C SER A 20 7.19 10.48 -4.38
N PRO A 21 7.54 9.26 -4.82
CA PRO A 21 7.33 8.06 -4.02
C PRO A 21 7.97 8.17 -2.63
N THR A 22 7.16 8.08 -1.58
CA THR A 22 7.64 8.04 -0.19
C THR A 22 8.47 6.79 0.01
N GLN A 23 9.77 6.95 0.28
CA GLN A 23 10.71 5.82 0.40
C GLN A 23 10.63 4.87 -0.81
N GLY A 24 10.48 5.41 -2.03
CA GLY A 24 10.36 4.59 -3.24
C GLY A 24 9.03 3.84 -3.37
N CYS A 25 8.10 3.98 -2.42
CA CYS A 25 6.75 3.46 -2.50
C CYS A 25 5.78 4.52 -3.05
N PRO A 26 5.24 4.35 -4.27
CA PRO A 26 4.25 5.28 -4.79
C PRO A 26 2.90 5.09 -4.10
N TYR A 27 2.12 6.16 -3.95
CA TYR A 27 0.70 6.06 -3.64
C TYR A 27 -0.07 5.35 -4.77
N PRO A 28 -1.08 4.49 -4.50
CA PRO A 28 -1.60 4.05 -3.20
C PRO A 28 -1.10 2.64 -2.81
N TYR A 29 0.20 2.38 -2.89
CA TYR A 29 0.75 1.05 -2.63
C TYR A 29 1.13 0.85 -1.16
N VAL A 30 1.07 -0.42 -0.76
CA VAL A 30 1.71 -0.91 0.46
C VAL A 30 2.98 -1.62 0.04
N CYS A 31 4.13 -1.12 0.47
CA CYS A 31 5.43 -1.65 0.06
C CYS A 31 6.10 -2.42 1.19
N PHE A 32 6.67 -3.56 0.83
CA PHE A 32 7.53 -4.36 1.70
C PHE A 32 8.98 -4.14 1.31
N TYR A 33 9.84 -4.10 2.31
CA TYR A 33 11.28 -3.94 2.19
C TYR A 33 11.97 -5.13 2.87
N VAL A 34 13.14 -5.52 2.38
CA VAL A 34 13.90 -6.64 2.97
C VAL A 34 14.30 -6.39 4.42
N ASP A 35 14.45 -5.12 4.82
CA ASP A 35 14.73 -4.67 6.17
C ASP A 35 14.49 -3.14 6.30
N GLY A 36 14.86 -2.57 7.46
CA GLY A 36 14.77 -1.13 7.68
C GLY A 36 15.79 -0.29 6.87
N ASN A 37 16.93 -0.86 6.48
CA ASN A 37 17.92 -0.15 5.66
C ASN A 37 17.39 0.03 4.24
N ALA A 38 16.78 -1.01 3.65
CA ALA A 38 16.14 -0.95 2.35
C ALA A 38 14.94 0.01 2.34
N LEU A 39 14.21 0.10 3.46
CA LEU A 39 13.15 1.08 3.66
C LEU A 39 13.71 2.51 3.64
N ASN A 40 14.78 2.79 4.38
CA ASN A 40 15.42 4.11 4.37
C ASN A 40 16.05 4.46 3.00
N ALA A 41 16.60 3.47 2.32
CA ALA A 41 17.17 3.62 0.97
C ALA A 41 16.09 3.75 -0.12
N GLY A 42 14.82 3.49 0.20
CA GLY A 42 13.70 3.57 -0.72
C GLY A 42 13.70 2.49 -1.80
N THR A 43 14.03 1.25 -1.41
CA THR A 43 14.20 0.11 -2.31
C THR A 43 13.19 -1.00 -1.99
N PRO A 44 11.91 -0.84 -2.39
CA PRO A 44 10.88 -1.82 -2.07
C PRO A 44 11.12 -3.14 -2.80
N LEU A 45 10.94 -4.25 -2.08
CA LEU A 45 10.99 -5.61 -2.60
C LEU A 45 9.71 -5.99 -3.34
N SER A 46 8.56 -5.65 -2.77
CA SER A 46 7.25 -5.99 -3.32
C SER A 46 6.22 -4.94 -2.93
N LYS A 47 5.16 -4.82 -3.73
CA LYS A 47 4.10 -3.83 -3.53
C LYS A 47 2.72 -4.45 -3.73
N TYR A 48 1.76 -4.01 -2.93
CA TYR A 48 0.37 -4.45 -2.96
C TYR A 48 -0.54 -3.22 -3.06
N ARG A 49 -1.63 -3.32 -3.82
CA ARG A 49 -2.54 -2.18 -4.08
C ARG A 49 -4.00 -2.50 -3.78
N ASP A 50 -4.40 -3.74 -4.02
CA ASP A 50 -5.81 -4.09 -4.07
C ASP A 50 -6.37 -4.34 -2.67
N VAL A 51 -7.53 -3.72 -2.41
CA VAL A 51 -8.36 -4.01 -1.24
C VAL A 51 -8.91 -5.43 -1.39
N THR A 52 -8.72 -6.27 -0.37
CA THR A 52 -9.12 -7.68 -0.42
C THR A 52 -9.93 -8.07 0.81
N SER A 53 -10.89 -8.98 0.61
CA SER A 53 -11.67 -9.58 1.71
C SER A 53 -10.85 -10.61 2.51
N ALA A 54 -9.82 -11.18 1.90
CA ALA A 54 -8.95 -12.19 2.48
C ALA A 54 -7.46 -11.80 2.40
N TYR A 55 -6.63 -12.50 3.17
CA TYR A 55 -5.18 -12.33 3.13
C TYR A 55 -4.58 -12.87 1.83
N GLN A 56 -3.83 -12.03 1.14
CA GLN A 56 -2.91 -12.41 0.07
C GLN A 56 -1.62 -12.96 0.68
N ALA A 57 -1.04 -13.99 0.08
CA ALA A 57 0.19 -14.60 0.58
C ALA A 57 1.38 -13.64 0.41
N VAL A 58 2.20 -13.55 1.46
CA VAL A 58 3.48 -12.83 1.44
C VAL A 58 4.58 -13.85 1.72
N THR A 59 5.71 -13.77 1.02
CA THR A 59 6.86 -14.63 1.29
C THR A 59 7.47 -14.24 2.65
N PRO A 60 7.46 -15.13 3.66
CA PRO A 60 7.95 -14.80 5.00
C PRO A 60 9.45 -14.51 5.01
N ARG A 61 9.86 -13.56 5.86
CA ARG A 61 11.25 -13.16 6.08
C ARG A 61 11.50 -12.85 7.57
N PRO A 62 12.74 -13.06 8.07
CA PRO A 62 13.09 -12.80 9.46
C PRO A 62 13.13 -11.30 9.81
N HIS A 63 13.38 -10.47 8.79
CA HIS A 63 13.33 -9.01 8.87
C HIS A 63 12.48 -8.49 7.74
N TYR A 64 11.72 -7.44 8.01
CA TYR A 64 11.00 -6.72 6.96
C TYR A 64 10.60 -5.33 7.43
N GLY A 65 10.64 -4.37 6.50
CA GLY A 65 9.96 -3.08 6.64
C GLY A 65 8.64 -3.12 5.87
N VAL A 66 7.61 -2.44 6.37
CA VAL A 66 6.35 -2.22 5.64
C VAL A 66 5.99 -0.75 5.72
N LEU A 67 5.64 -0.17 4.58
CA LEU A 67 5.10 1.19 4.48
C LEU A 67 3.70 1.12 3.86
N ASN A 68 2.72 1.68 4.55
CA ASN A 68 1.40 1.94 4.01
C ASN A 68 1.33 3.39 3.52
N THR A 69 1.31 3.62 2.21
CA THR A 69 1.15 4.97 1.66
C THR A 69 -0.30 5.40 1.53
N ARG A 70 -1.26 4.52 1.83
CA ARG A 70 -2.69 4.82 1.64
C ARG A 70 -3.17 5.81 2.69
N ASN A 71 -4.14 6.63 2.31
CA ASN A 71 -4.65 7.74 3.14
C ASN A 71 -5.85 7.35 4.01
N ASP A 72 -6.59 6.33 3.59
CA ASP A 72 -7.92 5.97 4.10
C ASP A 72 -8.09 4.47 4.34
N ASP A 73 -7.03 3.69 4.09
CA ASP A 73 -7.07 2.23 4.18
C ASP A 73 -6.00 1.70 5.14
N VAL A 74 -6.43 0.88 6.09
CA VAL A 74 -5.54 0.11 6.95
C VAL A 74 -5.02 -1.14 6.27
N VAL A 75 -3.87 -1.59 6.74
CA VAL A 75 -3.24 -2.83 6.30
C VAL A 75 -3.15 -3.79 7.48
N TYR A 76 -3.72 -4.98 7.31
CA TYR A 76 -3.49 -6.08 8.23
C TYR A 76 -2.34 -6.95 7.74
N LEU A 77 -1.37 -7.14 8.62
CA LEU A 77 -0.17 -7.95 8.43
C LEU A 77 -0.32 -9.22 9.27
N ARG A 78 -0.55 -10.37 8.62
CA ARG A 78 -0.69 -11.65 9.30
C ARG A 78 0.68 -12.19 9.67
N LEU A 79 0.87 -12.51 10.93
CA LEU A 79 2.10 -13.06 11.46
C LEU A 79 2.10 -14.59 11.32
N GLN A 80 3.26 -15.16 11.04
CA GLN A 80 3.45 -16.60 10.97
C GLN A 80 3.22 -17.29 12.33
N SER A 81 3.53 -16.60 13.43
CA SER A 81 3.25 -17.05 14.80
C SER A 81 1.77 -17.04 15.17
N GLY A 82 0.90 -16.52 14.30
CA GLY A 82 -0.51 -16.27 14.57
C GLY A 82 -0.79 -14.81 14.94
N GLY A 83 -2.05 -14.41 14.77
CA GLY A 83 -2.50 -13.02 14.94
C GLY A 83 -2.18 -12.13 13.74
N SER A 84 -2.51 -10.84 13.89
CA SER A 84 -2.25 -9.82 12.89
C SER A 84 -1.92 -8.48 13.53
N ILE A 85 -1.06 -7.73 12.86
CA ILE A 85 -0.80 -6.33 13.19
C ILE A 85 -1.58 -5.46 12.23
N CYS A 86 -2.26 -4.45 12.75
CA CYS A 86 -2.89 -3.43 11.95
C CYS A 86 -1.92 -2.25 11.80
N LEU A 87 -1.73 -1.81 10.56
CA LEU A 87 -0.90 -0.68 10.19
C LEU A 87 -1.83 0.43 9.67
N GLU A 88 -1.85 1.56 10.36
CA GLU A 88 -2.68 2.72 10.04
C GLU A 88 -2.31 3.36 8.68
N PRO A 89 -3.20 4.18 8.11
CA PRO A 89 -2.89 4.99 6.94
C PRO A 89 -1.61 5.82 7.12
N ASN A 90 -0.79 5.95 6.07
CA ASN A 90 0.44 6.73 6.07
C ASN A 90 1.48 6.35 7.16
N THR A 91 1.39 5.14 7.71
CA THR A 91 2.36 4.66 8.72
C THR A 91 3.28 3.58 8.17
N GLN A 92 4.38 3.37 8.89
CA GLN A 92 5.34 2.32 8.62
C GLN A 92 5.64 1.50 9.87
N THR A 93 6.12 0.28 9.67
CA THR A 93 6.63 -0.57 10.75
C THR A 93 7.85 -1.34 10.27
N VAL A 94 8.73 -1.68 11.20
CA VAL A 94 9.92 -2.49 10.95
C VAL A 94 9.97 -3.62 11.96
N PHE A 95 10.15 -4.82 11.46
CA PHE A 95 10.15 -6.03 12.26
C PHE A 95 11.55 -6.57 12.47
N THR A 96 11.85 -6.90 13.73
CA THR A 96 13.07 -7.58 14.14
C THR A 96 12.91 -9.10 13.99
N ASN A 97 14.03 -9.83 14.13
CA ASN A 97 14.21 -11.27 13.87
C ASN A 97 13.11 -12.24 14.35
N SER A 98 12.27 -11.82 15.29
CA SER A 98 11.27 -12.66 15.93
C SER A 98 9.90 -12.65 15.24
N TYR A 99 9.69 -11.78 14.24
CA TYR A 99 8.41 -11.64 13.56
C TYR A 99 8.59 -11.91 12.07
N SER A 100 7.65 -12.68 11.49
CA SER A 100 7.59 -12.92 10.05
C SER A 100 6.16 -12.75 9.58
N VAL A 101 5.96 -11.92 8.56
CA VAL A 101 4.65 -11.78 7.90
C VAL A 101 4.49 -12.82 6.81
N ASN A 102 3.35 -13.52 6.83
CA ASN A 102 2.97 -14.51 5.83
C ASN A 102 1.68 -14.12 5.08
N GLY A 103 1.15 -12.93 5.33
CA GLY A 103 0.01 -12.43 4.57
C GLY A 103 -0.28 -10.95 4.77
N ILE A 104 -0.87 -10.35 3.75
CA ILE A 104 -1.35 -8.97 3.75
C ILE A 104 -2.83 -8.91 3.37
N LYS A 105 -3.60 -8.07 4.06
CA LYS A 105 -4.97 -7.71 3.68
C LYS A 105 -5.12 -6.20 3.79
N ILE A 106 -5.43 -5.53 2.67
CA ILE A 106 -5.75 -4.11 2.65
C ILE A 106 -7.27 -3.98 2.85
N SER A 107 -7.69 -3.15 3.79
CA SER A 107 -9.10 -2.95 4.15
C SER A 107 -9.48 -1.49 4.00
N SER A 108 -10.70 -1.22 3.53
CA SER A 108 -11.23 0.13 3.35
C SER A 108 -11.61 0.87 4.65
N SER A 109 -11.02 0.46 5.78
CA SER A 109 -11.21 1.12 7.07
C SER A 109 -10.11 2.14 7.24
N SER A 110 -10.44 3.34 7.72
CA SER A 110 -9.47 4.40 7.99
C SER A 110 -8.76 4.25 9.34
N THR A 111 -9.23 3.33 10.19
CA THR A 111 -8.66 3.11 11.53
C THR A 111 -8.45 1.63 11.82
N CYS A 112 -7.38 1.37 12.57
CA CYS A 112 -7.20 0.17 13.36
C CYS A 112 -8.08 0.25 14.62
#